data_AF-A0A431L5U6-F1
#
_entry.id   AF-A0A431L5U6-F1
#
_cell.length_a   1.000
_cell.length_b   1.000
_cell.length_c   1.000
_cell.angle_alpha   90.00
_cell.angle_beta   90.00
_cell.angle_gamma   90.00
#
_symmetry.space_group_name_H-M   'P 1'
#
loop_
_entity.id
_entity.type
_entity.pdbx_description
1 polymer ?
#
loop_
_entity_poly.entity_id
_entity_poly.type
_entity_poly.pdbx_seq_one_letter_code
_entity_poly.pdbx_strand_id
1 'polypeptide(L)'
;MFAMKPNFLLSLLCASLLSGIQSTHAQAENITVDMAPSAVDYQYYEGAKPEKIPIGMKALTEPSWKFSCHFNWVHYDSPNSFRFVIKSAACDLSLPIVITLPKDANDKLKEHEQGHLRINEFFYKQYAENAIKRAASSVIGKEYTIEAADYEEAKKKLVPITVKDVQTLYREQTFTPAEKANQIYDSLTDHGRKSEVNSDSAAMQAIKQVEQSDMQSTASSQRQ
;
A
#
# COMPACT_ATOMS: atom_id res chain seq x y z
N MET A 1 68.55 -25.47 45.48
CA MET A 1 68.96 -24.05 45.54
C MET A 1 68.63 -23.44 44.18
N PHE A 2 67.79 -22.39 44.15
CA PHE A 2 67.30 -21.66 42.95
C PHE A 2 66.43 -22.46 41.96
N ALA A 3 65.38 -21.94 41.31
CA ALA A 3 64.58 -20.72 41.45
C ALA A 3 63.30 -20.89 40.60
N MET A 4 62.23 -20.22 41.00
CA MET A 4 60.96 -20.02 40.28
C MET A 4 61.12 -19.53 38.83
N LYS A 5 60.16 -19.86 37.94
CA LYS A 5 59.10 -18.92 37.51
C LYS A 5 57.99 -19.58 36.65
N PRO A 6 56.72 -19.13 36.82
CA PRO A 6 55.55 -19.54 36.04
C PRO A 6 55.37 -18.64 34.81
N ASN A 7 54.54 -19.04 33.82
CA ASN A 7 53.96 -18.21 32.72
C ASN A 7 53.29 -19.16 31.71
N PHE A 8 52.12 -18.94 31.08
CA PHE A 8 51.18 -17.83 30.97
C PHE A 8 49.82 -18.46 30.56
N LEU A 9 48.71 -18.08 31.19
CA LEU A 9 47.36 -18.40 30.69
C LEU A 9 47.10 -17.61 29.41
N LEU A 10 46.77 -18.30 28.31
CA LEU A 10 46.25 -17.69 27.10
C LEU A 10 44.73 -17.58 27.23
N SER A 11 44.24 -16.42 27.64
CA SER A 11 42.80 -16.10 27.63
C SER A 11 42.44 -15.57 26.24
N LEU A 12 41.66 -16.35 25.49
CA LEU A 12 41.12 -15.96 24.20
C LEU A 12 39.98 -14.94 24.44
N LEU A 13 40.25 -13.65 24.21
CA LEU A 13 39.22 -12.63 24.14
C LEU A 13 38.45 -12.80 22.81
N CYS A 14 37.24 -13.35 22.88
CA CYS A 14 36.24 -13.19 21.82
C CYS A 14 35.68 -11.76 21.91
N ALA A 15 36.18 -10.85 21.08
CA ALA A 15 35.58 -9.54 20.88
C ALA A 15 34.33 -9.69 20.00
N SER A 16 33.16 -9.75 20.63
CA SER A 16 31.86 -9.72 19.94
C SER A 16 31.65 -8.33 19.33
N LEU A 17 31.69 -8.23 18.00
CA LEU A 17 31.24 -7.07 17.24
C LEU A 17 29.71 -6.92 17.40
N LEU A 18 29.28 -6.17 18.41
CA LEU A 18 27.92 -5.62 18.50
C LEU A 18 27.84 -4.41 17.56
N SER A 19 27.67 -4.67 16.27
CA SER A 19 27.28 -3.63 15.31
C SER A 19 25.90 -3.12 15.69
N GLY A 20 25.84 -1.85 16.09
CA GLY A 20 24.64 -1.21 16.61
C GLY A 20 23.48 -1.22 15.63
N ILE A 21 22.39 -1.87 16.03
CA ILE A 21 21.05 -1.61 15.51
C ILE A 21 20.58 -0.31 16.17
N GLN A 22 21.09 0.83 15.71
CA GLN A 22 20.61 2.13 16.13
C GLN A 22 19.92 2.83 14.96
N SER A 23 18.68 3.25 15.21
CA SER A 23 17.86 4.18 14.43
C SER A 23 16.87 3.60 13.42
N THR A 24 15.85 2.89 13.91
CA THR A 24 14.54 2.84 13.22
C THR A 24 13.52 3.82 13.83
N HIS A 25 13.78 4.38 15.02
CA HIS A 25 12.83 5.27 15.69
C HIS A 25 12.86 6.72 15.18
N ALA A 26 14.02 7.26 14.79
CA ALA A 26 14.11 8.65 14.33
C ALA A 26 13.46 8.89 12.95
N GLN A 27 13.24 7.84 12.15
CA GLN A 27 12.56 7.97 10.85
C GLN A 27 11.03 8.13 10.98
N ALA A 28 10.42 7.57 12.03
CA ALA A 28 8.97 7.62 12.21
C ALA A 28 8.45 9.03 12.52
N GLU A 29 9.27 9.91 13.10
CA GLU A 29 8.88 11.29 13.43
C GLU A 29 8.72 12.18 12.19
N ASN A 30 9.21 11.76 11.03
CA ASN A 30 9.20 12.55 9.80
C ASN A 30 8.04 12.20 8.85
N ILE A 31 7.09 11.36 9.30
CA ILE A 31 5.97 10.93 8.47
C ILE A 31 4.67 11.12 9.23
N THR A 32 3.78 11.95 8.69
CA THR A 32 2.41 12.09 9.19
C THR A 32 1.44 11.46 8.20
N VAL A 33 0.44 10.75 8.72
CA VAL A 33 -0.60 10.11 7.91
C VAL A 33 -1.95 10.54 8.43
N ASP A 34 -2.76 11.13 7.57
CA ASP A 34 -4.20 11.30 7.77
C ASP A 34 -4.95 10.26 6.94
N MET A 35 -5.80 9.46 7.58
CA MET A 35 -6.53 8.38 6.93
C MET A 35 -8.02 8.53 7.22
N ALA A 36 -8.76 9.01 6.22
CA ALA A 36 -10.20 9.11 6.31
C ALA A 36 -10.84 7.70 6.31
N PRO A 37 -11.98 7.50 6.99
CA PRO A 37 -12.77 6.28 6.82
C PRO A 37 -13.15 6.04 5.36
N SER A 38 -13.45 4.78 4.99
CA SER A 38 -14.10 4.49 3.72
C SER A 38 -15.46 5.21 3.65
N ALA A 39 -15.81 5.70 2.46
CA ALA A 39 -17.08 6.37 2.22
C ALA A 39 -17.81 5.66 1.09
N VAL A 40 -19.08 5.29 1.32
CA VAL A 40 -19.87 4.52 0.35
C VAL A 40 -21.01 5.38 -0.18
N ASP A 41 -21.11 5.48 -1.51
CA ASP A 41 -22.21 6.13 -2.22
C ASP A 41 -22.99 5.08 -3.02
N TYR A 42 -24.32 5.10 -2.91
CA TYR A 42 -25.20 4.20 -3.66
C TYR A 42 -25.90 4.96 -4.77
N GLN A 43 -25.70 4.51 -6.00
CA GLN A 43 -26.32 5.07 -7.19
C GLN A 43 -27.28 4.06 -7.79
N TYR A 44 -28.54 4.47 -7.97
CA TYR A 44 -29.56 3.63 -8.57
C TYR A 44 -29.92 4.14 -9.96
N TYR A 45 -30.11 3.23 -10.92
CA TYR A 45 -30.58 3.58 -12.26
C TYR A 45 -31.90 2.88 -12.60
N GLU A 46 -32.70 3.55 -13.43
CA GLU A 46 -33.92 3.03 -14.03
C GLU A 46 -33.73 2.96 -15.55
N GLY A 47 -34.24 1.89 -16.18
CA GLY A 47 -34.18 1.74 -17.63
C GLY A 47 -32.77 1.39 -18.14
N ALA A 48 -32.20 2.24 -18.98
CA ALA A 48 -30.95 1.95 -19.67
C ALA A 48 -29.77 1.86 -18.67
N LYS A 49 -28.98 0.79 -18.82
CA LYS A 49 -27.79 0.57 -18.00
C LYS A 49 -26.73 1.67 -18.27
N PRO A 50 -26.15 2.30 -17.24
CA PRO A 50 -25.04 3.25 -17.41
C PRO A 50 -23.86 2.63 -18.16
N GLU A 51 -23.20 3.44 -19.00
CA GLU A 51 -22.07 3.01 -19.84
C GLU A 51 -20.89 2.45 -19.03
N LYS A 52 -20.66 3.02 -17.84
CA LYS A 52 -19.59 2.57 -16.93
C LYS A 52 -19.74 1.12 -16.46
N ILE A 53 -20.95 0.55 -16.47
CA ILE A 53 -21.18 -0.83 -16.04
C ILE A 53 -20.74 -1.80 -17.16
N PRO A 54 -19.76 -2.69 -16.93
CA PRO A 54 -19.21 -3.57 -17.96
C PRO A 54 -20.26 -4.37 -18.72
N ILE A 55 -19.98 -4.69 -19.99
CA ILE A 55 -20.85 -5.54 -20.82
C ILE A 55 -21.08 -6.88 -20.12
N GLY A 56 -22.33 -7.33 -20.10
CA GLY A 56 -22.74 -8.56 -19.39
C GLY A 56 -23.00 -8.39 -17.89
N MET A 57 -22.60 -7.27 -17.28
CA MET A 57 -22.89 -6.96 -15.88
C MET A 57 -24.13 -6.06 -15.74
N LYS A 58 -24.76 -6.13 -14.57
CA LYS A 58 -25.93 -5.31 -14.18
C LYS A 58 -25.61 -4.30 -13.08
N ALA A 59 -24.53 -4.49 -12.35
CA ALA A 59 -24.13 -3.62 -11.27
C ALA A 59 -22.61 -3.46 -11.29
N LEU A 60 -22.11 -2.52 -10.50
CA LEU A 60 -20.70 -2.23 -10.41
C LEU A 60 -20.37 -1.58 -9.05
N THR A 61 -19.35 -2.12 -8.39
CA THR A 61 -18.71 -1.51 -7.22
C THR A 61 -17.37 -0.91 -7.64
N GLU A 62 -17.24 0.41 -7.54
CA GLU A 62 -16.07 1.18 -8.01
C GLU A 62 -15.30 1.78 -6.83
N PRO A 63 -14.23 1.12 -6.33
CA PRO A 63 -13.37 1.69 -5.31
C PRO A 63 -12.40 2.72 -5.91
N SER A 64 -12.34 3.91 -5.33
CA SER A 64 -11.39 4.96 -5.66
C SER A 64 -10.32 5.09 -4.59
N TRP A 65 -9.19 4.42 -4.77
CA TRP A 65 -8.06 4.49 -3.83
C TRP A 65 -7.33 5.82 -3.97
N LYS A 66 -7.76 6.82 -3.22
CA LYS A 66 -7.23 8.19 -3.28
C LYS A 66 -6.08 8.35 -2.29
N PHE A 67 -5.06 9.05 -2.77
CA PHE A 67 -3.82 9.25 -2.06
C PHE A 67 -3.16 10.57 -2.48
N SER A 68 -2.64 11.32 -1.50
CA SER A 68 -1.73 12.45 -1.68
C SER A 68 -0.57 12.34 -0.70
N CYS A 69 0.62 12.79 -1.11
CA CYS A 69 1.68 13.14 -0.16
C CYS A 69 2.25 14.52 -0.52
N HIS A 70 2.49 15.29 0.52
CA HIS A 70 3.28 16.51 0.51
C HIS A 70 4.65 16.21 1.11
N PHE A 71 5.71 16.59 0.42
CA PHE A 71 7.07 16.34 0.86
C PHE A 71 7.73 17.65 1.29
N ASN A 72 8.51 17.61 2.36
CA ASN A 72 9.49 18.65 2.65
C ASN A 72 10.87 18.15 2.25
N TRP A 73 11.69 19.03 1.70
CA TRP A 73 13.04 18.70 1.25
C TRP A 73 14.00 19.86 1.54
N VAL A 74 15.29 19.51 1.56
CA VAL A 74 16.37 20.48 1.39
C VAL A 74 16.94 20.31 -0.01
N HIS A 75 17.53 21.36 -0.56
CA HIS A 75 18.18 21.30 -1.87
C HIS A 75 19.58 21.89 -1.84
N TYR A 76 20.37 21.48 -2.83
CA TYR A 76 21.71 21.99 -3.10
C TYR A 76 21.80 22.31 -4.58
N ASP A 77 22.23 23.53 -4.87
CA ASP A 77 22.27 24.04 -6.23
C ASP A 77 23.60 23.73 -6.91
N SER A 78 23.52 23.48 -8.20
CA SER A 78 24.66 23.42 -9.13
C SER A 78 24.23 24.01 -10.47
N PRO A 79 25.16 24.49 -11.32
CA PRO A 79 24.80 25.00 -12.63
C PRO A 79 23.97 23.97 -13.42
N ASN A 80 22.73 24.33 -13.76
CA ASN A 80 21.74 23.50 -14.46
C ASN A 80 21.33 22.18 -13.76
N SER A 81 21.59 22.03 -12.46
CA SER A 81 21.27 20.81 -11.72
C SER A 81 20.93 21.09 -10.26
N PHE A 82 19.88 20.44 -9.76
CA PHE A 82 19.37 20.61 -8.41
C PHE A 82 19.35 19.25 -7.71
N ARG A 83 20.05 19.15 -6.57
CA ARG A 83 20.01 17.95 -5.73
C ARG A 83 19.04 18.16 -4.58
N PHE A 84 18.02 17.33 -4.48
CA PHE A 84 17.01 17.36 -3.42
C PHE A 84 17.19 16.19 -2.47
N VAL A 85 16.99 16.43 -1.17
CA VAL A 85 16.95 15.38 -0.14
C VAL A 85 15.64 15.50 0.62
N ILE A 86 14.78 14.48 0.51
CA ILE A 86 13.48 14.46 1.19
C ILE A 86 13.71 14.33 2.71
N LYS A 87 13.06 15.18 3.49
CA LYS A 87 13.19 15.23 4.95
C LYS A 87 11.96 14.70 5.65
N SER A 88 10.77 15.01 5.14
CA SER A 88 9.52 14.54 5.72
C SER A 88 8.45 14.34 4.65
N ALA A 89 7.41 13.59 5.01
CA ALA A 89 6.23 13.38 4.19
C ALA A 89 4.96 13.53 5.04
N ALA A 90 3.97 14.26 4.53
CA ALA A 90 2.63 14.33 5.09
C ALA A 90 1.68 13.75 4.05
N CYS A 91 0.94 12.71 4.40
CA CYS A 91 0.18 11.93 3.43
C CYS A 91 -1.28 11.77 3.86
N ASP A 92 -2.19 11.90 2.90
CA ASP A 92 -3.62 11.76 3.12
C ASP A 92 -4.14 10.56 2.32
N LEU A 93 -4.99 9.76 2.94
CA LEU A 93 -5.63 8.59 2.35
C LEU A 93 -7.15 8.72 2.44
N SER A 94 -7.84 8.30 1.39
CA SER A 94 -9.29 8.06 1.44
C SER A 94 -9.70 6.95 0.49
N LEU A 95 -10.78 6.25 0.82
CA LEU A 95 -11.39 5.24 -0.04
C LEU A 95 -12.89 5.53 -0.27
N PRO A 96 -13.22 6.45 -1.20
CA PRO A 96 -14.58 6.53 -1.74
C PRO A 96 -14.91 5.29 -2.56
N ILE A 97 -16.10 4.74 -2.38
CA ILE A 97 -16.62 3.58 -3.11
C ILE A 97 -18.00 3.92 -3.63
N VAL A 98 -18.21 3.76 -4.93
CA VAL A 98 -19.52 3.96 -5.56
C VAL A 98 -20.10 2.59 -5.92
N ILE A 99 -21.30 2.28 -5.42
CA ILE A 99 -22.04 1.07 -5.77
C ILE A 99 -23.20 1.47 -6.67
N THR A 100 -23.16 1.04 -7.93
CA THR A 100 -24.19 1.33 -8.94
C THR A 100 -25.06 0.11 -9.15
N LEU A 101 -26.37 0.23 -8.91
CA LEU A 101 -27.34 -0.86 -8.96
C LEU A 101 -28.57 -0.47 -9.81
N PRO A 102 -29.25 -1.42 -10.45
CA PRO A 102 -30.59 -1.17 -10.97
C PRO A 102 -31.56 -0.95 -9.79
N LYS A 103 -32.57 -0.10 -9.95
CA LYS A 103 -33.53 0.20 -8.89
C LYS A 103 -34.31 -1.04 -8.41
N ASP A 104 -34.51 -2.01 -9.29
CA ASP A 104 -35.16 -3.30 -9.04
C ASP A 104 -34.15 -4.43 -8.76
N ALA A 105 -32.91 -4.11 -8.38
CA ALA A 105 -31.90 -5.12 -8.03
C ALA A 105 -32.46 -6.13 -7.01
N ASN A 106 -32.34 -7.41 -7.34
CA ASN A 106 -32.66 -8.47 -6.40
C ASN A 106 -31.62 -8.53 -5.27
N ASP A 107 -31.98 -9.18 -4.17
CA ASP A 107 -31.12 -9.20 -2.99
C ASP A 107 -29.79 -9.91 -3.24
N LYS A 108 -29.78 -10.90 -4.15
CA LYS A 108 -28.55 -11.59 -4.54
C LYS A 108 -27.52 -10.66 -5.19
N LEU A 109 -27.96 -9.80 -6.11
CA LEU A 109 -27.10 -8.82 -6.76
C LEU A 109 -26.60 -7.78 -5.75
N LYS A 110 -27.47 -7.30 -4.86
CA LYS A 110 -27.06 -6.40 -3.77
C LYS A 110 -26.00 -7.05 -2.89
N GLU A 111 -26.23 -8.29 -2.45
CA GLU A 111 -25.28 -9.05 -1.65
C GLU A 111 -23.93 -9.26 -2.34
N HIS A 112 -23.94 -9.47 -3.66
CA HIS A 112 -22.72 -9.59 -4.47
C HIS A 112 -21.90 -8.30 -4.45
N GLU A 113 -22.53 -7.15 -4.71
CA GLU A 113 -21.85 -5.85 -4.64
C GLU A 113 -21.37 -5.53 -3.22
N GLN A 114 -22.13 -5.92 -2.18
CA GLN A 114 -21.66 -5.81 -0.80
C GLN A 114 -20.42 -6.69 -0.52
N GLY A 115 -20.23 -7.79 -1.26
CA GLY A 115 -19.01 -8.59 -1.19
C GLY A 115 -17.79 -7.80 -1.65
N HIS A 116 -17.88 -7.14 -2.81
CA HIS A 116 -16.83 -6.24 -3.31
C HIS A 116 -16.53 -5.10 -2.34
N LEU A 117 -17.57 -4.49 -1.75
CA LEU A 117 -17.40 -3.47 -0.70
C LEU A 117 -16.54 -3.99 0.45
N ARG A 118 -16.93 -5.14 1.05
CA ARG A 118 -16.22 -5.73 2.19
C ARG A 118 -14.76 -6.04 1.88
N ILE A 119 -14.46 -6.55 0.68
CA ILE A 119 -13.09 -6.83 0.24
C ILE A 119 -12.28 -5.53 0.24
N ASN A 120 -12.77 -4.48 -0.40
CA ASN A 120 -12.05 -3.22 -0.50
C ASN A 120 -11.86 -2.56 0.87
N GLU A 121 -12.89 -2.55 1.71
CA GLU A 121 -12.79 -2.02 3.07
C GLU A 121 -11.82 -2.81 3.95
N PHE A 122 -11.77 -4.14 3.80
CA PHE A 122 -10.81 -4.97 4.51
C PHE A 122 -9.38 -4.54 4.19
N PHE A 123 -8.99 -4.52 2.91
CA PHE A 123 -7.62 -4.19 2.54
C PHE A 123 -7.24 -2.76 2.93
N TYR A 124 -8.19 -1.82 2.82
CA TYR A 124 -7.96 -0.45 3.24
C TYR A 124 -7.73 -0.34 4.74
N LYS A 125 -8.64 -0.89 5.54
CA LYS A 125 -8.56 -0.83 7.01
C LYS A 125 -7.33 -1.56 7.56
N GLN A 126 -6.97 -2.69 6.98
CA GLN A 126 -5.89 -3.53 7.51
C GLN A 126 -4.49 -3.07 7.09
N TYR A 127 -4.34 -2.58 5.85
CA TYR A 127 -3.00 -2.36 5.31
C TYR A 127 -2.68 -0.91 4.97
N ALA A 128 -3.66 -0.04 4.73
CA ALA A 128 -3.39 1.26 4.11
C ALA A 128 -2.44 2.15 4.91
N GLU A 129 -2.64 2.28 6.23
CA GLU A 129 -1.79 3.11 7.08
C GLU A 129 -0.34 2.60 7.13
N ASN A 130 -0.15 1.29 7.32
CA ASN A 130 1.19 0.70 7.39
C ASN A 130 1.89 0.70 6.02
N ALA A 131 1.14 0.46 4.95
CA ALA A 131 1.62 0.52 3.58
C ALA A 131 2.12 1.92 3.25
N ILE A 132 1.36 2.98 3.58
CA ILE A 132 1.79 4.34 3.28
C ILE A 132 2.98 4.77 4.12
N LYS A 133 3.04 4.40 5.40
CA LYS A 133 4.20 4.68 6.25
C LYS A 133 5.47 4.06 5.66
N ARG A 134 5.38 2.82 5.21
CA ARG A 134 6.51 2.13 4.57
C ARG A 134 6.90 2.77 3.25
N ALA A 135 5.92 3.07 2.40
CA ALA A 135 6.15 3.68 1.10
C ALA A 135 6.77 5.08 1.25
N ALA A 136 6.25 5.93 2.13
CA ALA A 136 6.81 7.25 2.43
C ALA A 136 8.20 7.14 3.06
N SER A 137 8.44 6.19 3.97
CA SER A 137 9.76 5.95 4.56
C SER A 137 10.83 5.65 3.50
N SER A 138 10.46 4.99 2.40
CA SER A 138 11.40 4.64 1.33
C SER A 138 12.01 5.85 0.60
N VAL A 139 11.36 7.01 0.67
CA VAL A 139 11.84 8.25 0.04
C VAL A 139 12.49 9.20 1.05
N ILE A 140 12.29 9.04 2.36
CA ILE A 140 12.93 9.89 3.37
C ILE A 140 14.45 9.68 3.35
N GLY A 141 15.19 10.78 3.21
CA GLY A 141 16.65 10.78 3.10
C GLY A 141 17.17 10.42 1.71
N LYS A 142 16.30 10.03 0.77
CA LYS A 142 16.69 9.74 -0.61
C LYS A 142 17.07 11.03 -1.33
N GLU A 143 18.16 10.95 -2.09
CA GLU A 143 18.63 12.04 -2.94
C GLU A 143 18.06 11.93 -4.35
N TYR A 144 17.61 13.05 -4.91
CA TYR A 144 17.15 13.19 -6.28
C TYR A 144 17.93 14.29 -6.97
N THR A 145 18.61 13.96 -8.07
CA THR A 145 19.29 14.95 -8.92
C THR A 145 18.41 15.26 -10.12
N ILE A 146 18.03 16.52 -10.27
CA ILE A 146 17.11 16.98 -11.32
C ILE A 146 17.80 18.04 -12.17
N GLU A 147 17.87 17.81 -13.47
CA GLU A 147 18.33 18.80 -14.44
C GLU A 147 17.17 19.72 -14.86
N ALA A 148 17.39 21.03 -14.73
CA ALA A 148 16.40 22.06 -15.04
C ALA A 148 17.08 23.43 -15.21
N ALA A 149 16.40 24.37 -15.86
CA ALA A 149 16.89 25.73 -16.03
C ALA A 149 16.86 26.53 -14.71
N ASP A 150 15.87 26.23 -13.85
CA ASP A 150 15.70 26.86 -12.54
C ASP A 150 15.07 25.91 -11.51
N TYR A 151 15.02 26.39 -10.27
CA TYR A 151 14.51 25.65 -9.12
C TYR A 151 13.02 25.28 -9.22
N GLU A 152 12.18 26.15 -9.80
CA GLU A 152 10.74 25.90 -9.90
C GLU A 152 10.43 24.84 -10.96
N GLU A 153 11.15 24.86 -12.08
CA GLU A 153 11.11 23.78 -13.06
C GLU A 153 11.62 22.46 -12.45
N ALA A 154 12.70 22.50 -11.67
CA ALA A 154 13.23 21.32 -10.97
C ALA A 154 12.21 20.72 -9.99
N LYS A 155 11.53 21.55 -9.19
CA LYS A 155 10.45 21.12 -8.29
C LYS A 155 9.29 20.49 -9.04
N LYS A 156 8.84 21.09 -10.13
CA LYS A 156 7.76 20.56 -10.97
C LYS A 156 8.09 19.17 -11.50
N LYS A 157 9.37 18.86 -11.74
CA LYS A 157 9.86 17.53 -12.13
C LYS A 157 10.02 16.59 -10.93
N LEU A 158 10.50 17.08 -9.79
CA LEU A 158 10.73 16.27 -8.57
C LEU A 158 9.43 15.65 -8.04
N VAL A 159 8.39 16.46 -7.85
CA VAL A 159 7.14 16.03 -7.20
C VAL A 159 6.53 14.78 -7.84
N PRO A 160 6.29 14.70 -9.16
CA PRO A 160 5.70 13.50 -9.75
C PRO A 160 6.60 12.26 -9.64
N ILE A 161 7.92 12.42 -9.60
CA ILE A 161 8.86 11.30 -9.40
C ILE A 161 8.69 10.75 -7.98
N THR A 162 8.78 11.61 -6.96
CA THR A 162 8.65 11.19 -5.55
C THR A 162 7.26 10.63 -5.25
N VAL A 163 6.19 11.25 -5.78
CA VAL A 163 4.82 10.73 -5.66
C VAL A 163 4.70 9.34 -6.30
N LYS A 164 5.27 9.13 -7.49
CA LYS A 164 5.24 7.84 -8.17
C LYS A 164 5.94 6.74 -7.36
N ASP A 165 7.11 7.03 -6.81
CA ASP A 165 7.85 6.08 -5.96
C ASP A 165 7.00 5.60 -4.78
N VAL A 166 6.36 6.53 -4.07
CA VAL A 166 5.49 6.22 -2.93
C VAL A 166 4.21 5.50 -3.39
N GLN A 167 3.58 5.98 -4.46
CA GLN A 167 2.33 5.42 -4.96
C GLN A 167 2.48 3.96 -5.41
N THR A 168 3.59 3.60 -6.08
CA THR A 168 3.85 2.23 -6.50
C THR A 168 3.87 1.29 -5.29
N LEU A 169 4.69 1.59 -4.28
CA LEU A 169 4.81 0.76 -3.08
C LEU A 169 3.51 0.70 -2.26
N TYR A 170 2.79 1.82 -2.18
CA TYR A 170 1.49 1.86 -1.49
C TYR A 170 0.47 0.94 -2.19
N ARG A 171 0.36 1.02 -3.52
CA ARG A 171 -0.61 0.23 -4.29
C ARG A 171 -0.30 -1.27 -4.26
N GLU A 172 0.97 -1.65 -4.29
CA GLU A 172 1.41 -3.04 -4.20
C GLU A 172 0.92 -3.73 -2.92
N GLN A 173 0.75 -2.99 -1.83
CA GLN A 173 0.31 -3.54 -0.54
C GLN A 173 -1.17 -3.30 -0.23
N THR A 174 -1.91 -2.63 -1.11
CA THR A 174 -3.29 -2.24 -0.87
C THR A 174 -4.21 -2.58 -2.05
N PHE A 175 -4.15 -1.76 -3.10
CA PHE A 175 -4.97 -1.90 -4.30
C PHE A 175 -4.77 -3.26 -4.98
N THR A 176 -3.52 -3.65 -5.24
CA THR A 176 -3.20 -4.87 -5.98
C THR A 176 -3.75 -6.13 -5.30
N PRO A 177 -3.51 -6.38 -4.00
CA PRO A 177 -4.09 -7.54 -3.33
C PRO A 177 -5.61 -7.46 -3.21
N ALA A 178 -6.20 -6.26 -3.05
CA ALA A 178 -7.66 -6.09 -3.09
C ALA A 178 -8.25 -6.46 -4.46
N GLU A 179 -7.63 -6.03 -5.55
CA GLU A 179 -8.06 -6.37 -6.92
C GLU A 179 -8.00 -7.89 -7.14
N LYS A 180 -6.90 -8.53 -6.71
CA LYS A 180 -6.77 -10.00 -6.77
C LYS A 180 -7.87 -10.71 -5.98
N ALA A 181 -8.20 -10.23 -4.78
CA ALA A 181 -9.29 -10.79 -3.99
C ALA A 181 -10.65 -10.59 -4.68
N ASN A 182 -10.90 -9.43 -5.29
CA ASN A 182 -12.12 -9.20 -6.08
C ASN A 182 -12.24 -10.16 -7.27
N GLN A 183 -11.15 -10.43 -7.99
CA GLN A 183 -11.13 -11.40 -9.10
C GLN A 183 -11.43 -12.83 -8.62
N ILE A 184 -10.86 -13.24 -7.48
CA ILE A 184 -11.16 -14.55 -6.87
C ILE A 184 -12.63 -14.60 -6.45
N TYR A 185 -13.14 -13.54 -5.84
CA TYR A 185 -14.53 -13.44 -5.40
C TYR A 185 -15.53 -13.55 -6.57
N ASP A 186 -15.24 -12.86 -7.68
CA ASP A 186 -16.01 -12.98 -8.92
C ASP A 186 -16.03 -14.41 -9.44
N SER A 187 -14.88 -15.10 -9.43
CA SER A 187 -14.79 -16.51 -9.85
C SER A 187 -15.60 -17.43 -8.94
N LEU A 188 -15.53 -17.24 -7.61
CA LEU A 188 -16.26 -18.03 -6.63
C LEU A 188 -17.77 -17.88 -6.81
N THR A 189 -18.26 -16.65 -7.04
CA THR A 189 -19.69 -16.33 -7.14
C THR A 189 -20.25 -16.41 -8.57
N ASP A 190 -19.40 -16.63 -9.57
CA ASP A 190 -19.71 -16.48 -11.00
C ASP A 190 -20.34 -15.09 -11.30
N HIS A 191 -19.67 -14.02 -10.84
CA HIS A 191 -20.19 -12.65 -10.91
C HIS A 191 -21.62 -12.54 -10.35
N GLY A 192 -21.85 -13.16 -9.19
CA GLY A 192 -23.15 -13.20 -8.52
C GLY A 192 -24.21 -14.12 -9.14
N ARG A 193 -23.91 -14.91 -10.18
CA ARG A 193 -24.86 -15.83 -10.82
C ARG A 193 -25.13 -17.11 -10.04
N LYS A 194 -24.20 -17.55 -9.19
CA LYS A 194 -24.39 -18.74 -8.33
C LYS A 194 -25.26 -18.41 -7.12
N SER A 195 -26.51 -18.86 -7.16
CA SER A 195 -27.49 -18.61 -6.10
C SER A 195 -27.10 -19.22 -4.75
N GLU A 196 -26.47 -20.40 -4.77
CA GLU A 196 -26.10 -21.23 -3.64
C GLU A 196 -24.85 -20.75 -2.89
N VAL A 197 -24.04 -19.88 -3.51
CA VAL A 197 -22.82 -19.35 -2.89
C VAL A 197 -23.15 -18.16 -2.01
N ASN A 198 -22.92 -18.25 -0.69
CA ASN A 198 -23.07 -17.10 0.19
C ASN A 198 -22.00 -16.04 -0.10
N SER A 199 -22.42 -14.80 -0.39
CA SER A 199 -21.53 -13.70 -0.80
C SER A 199 -20.54 -13.28 0.29
N ASP A 200 -20.93 -13.32 1.56
CA ASP A 200 -20.07 -12.94 2.68
C ASP A 200 -18.95 -13.98 2.90
N SER A 201 -19.32 -15.26 2.94
CA SER A 201 -18.36 -16.36 3.02
C SER A 201 -17.39 -16.38 1.84
N ALA A 202 -17.88 -16.13 0.61
CA ALA A 202 -17.04 -16.06 -0.57
C ALA A 202 -16.05 -14.88 -0.53
N ALA A 203 -16.48 -13.71 -0.03
CA ALA A 203 -15.61 -12.55 0.14
C ALA A 203 -14.49 -12.83 1.16
N MET A 204 -14.84 -13.39 2.33
CA MET A 204 -13.85 -13.82 3.33
C MET A 204 -12.88 -14.87 2.79
N GLN A 205 -13.39 -15.84 2.02
CA GLN A 205 -12.56 -16.86 1.39
C GLN A 205 -11.58 -16.24 0.39
N ALA A 206 -12.00 -15.27 -0.41
CA ALA A 206 -11.15 -14.58 -1.37
C ALA A 206 -10.04 -13.77 -0.68
N ILE A 207 -10.38 -13.00 0.37
CA ILE A 207 -9.42 -12.28 1.21
C ILE A 207 -8.36 -13.24 1.74
N LYS A 208 -8.79 -14.33 2.39
CA LYS A 208 -7.89 -15.31 3.01
C LYS A 208 -6.92 -15.93 2.00
N GLN A 209 -7.39 -16.25 0.79
CA GLN A 209 -6.53 -16.81 -0.26
C GLN A 209 -5.41 -15.86 -0.66
N VAL A 210 -5.71 -14.55 -0.78
CA VAL A 210 -4.68 -13.55 -1.08
C VAL A 210 -3.67 -13.45 0.05
N GLU A 211 -4.12 -13.29 1.30
CA GLU A 211 -3.25 -13.21 2.48
C GLU A 211 -2.31 -14.42 2.58
N GLN A 212 -2.81 -15.63 2.35
CA GLN A 212 -2.00 -16.85 2.40
C GLN A 212 -0.97 -16.91 1.27
N SER A 213 -1.32 -16.46 0.07
CA SER A 213 -0.38 -16.44 -1.05
C SER A 213 0.77 -15.44 -0.85
N ASP A 214 0.49 -14.32 -0.19
CA ASP A 214 1.50 -13.28 0.08
C ASP A 214 2.45 -13.69 1.22
N MET A 215 1.97 -14.44 2.21
CA MET A 215 2.82 -15.04 3.25
C MET A 215 3.78 -16.09 2.68
N GLN A 216 3.32 -16.89 1.72
CA GLN A 216 4.15 -17.93 1.11
C GLN A 216 5.24 -17.34 0.20
N SER A 217 4.94 -16.24 -0.52
CA SER A 217 5.94 -15.56 -1.35
C SER A 217 7.04 -14.93 -0.50
N THR A 218 6.69 -14.25 0.59
CA THR A 218 7.69 -13.67 1.52
C THR A 218 8.57 -14.72 2.19
N ALA A 219 8.02 -15.85 2.63
CA ALA A 219 8.79 -16.93 3.24
C ALA A 219 9.78 -17.58 2.27
N SER A 220 9.46 -17.60 0.98
CA SER A 220 10.31 -18.18 -0.06
C SER A 220 11.49 -17.27 -0.43
N SER A 221 11.28 -15.95 -0.43
CA SER A 221 12.34 -14.95 -0.70
C SER A 221 13.38 -14.83 0.42
N GLN A 222 13.08 -15.25 1.64
CA GLN A 222 14.03 -15.20 2.78
C GLN A 222 14.95 -16.43 2.88
N ARG A 223 14.73 -17.45 2.05
CA ARG A 223 15.52 -18.70 2.04
C ARG A 223 16.55 -18.77 0.90
N GLN A 224 16.65 -17.72 0.08
CA GLN A 224 17.64 -17.55 -0.98
C GLN A 224 18.73 -16.59 -0.53
#